data_AF-A0A0N4V6J2-F1
#
_entry.id   AF-A0A0N4V6J2-F1
#
_cell.length_a   1.000
_cell.length_b   1.000
_cell.length_c   1.000
_cell.angle_alpha   90.00
_cell.angle_beta   90.00
_cell.angle_gamma   90.00
#
_symmetry.space_group_name_H-M   'P 1'
#
loop_
_entity.id
_entity.type
_entity.pdbx_description
1 polymer ?
#
loop_
_entity_poly.entity_id
_entity_poly.type
_entity_poly.pdbx_seq_one_letter_code
_entity_poly.pdbx_strand_id
1 'polypeptide(L)'
;MRFVYLSVFIVFLSIAQCESKTMPTKYLGKFKLEKSENFDEYLVARGYGWFMRQIIKLASVTKVISKAASGKADRYDFENLTTKKDVHHRDIELGKEFQDEALDSTQHKITFDIKDDGTLTERHVKVEDPSDIETYEYRIEGDYLVMVSFISE
;
A
#
# COMPACT_ATOMS: atom_id res chain seq x y z
N MET A 1 -13.11 -13.75 -66.18
CA MET A 1 -11.93 -14.17 -65.39
C MET A 1 -12.11 -13.66 -63.97
N ARG A 2 -12.05 -14.55 -62.98
CA ARG A 2 -12.54 -14.32 -61.61
C ARG A 2 -11.35 -13.92 -60.73
N PHE A 3 -11.29 -12.67 -60.28
CA PHE A 3 -10.26 -12.19 -59.35
C PHE A 3 -10.60 -12.67 -57.93
N VAL A 4 -9.71 -13.42 -57.31
CA VAL A 4 -9.80 -13.83 -55.90
C VAL A 4 -8.94 -12.86 -55.09
N TYR A 5 -9.57 -12.05 -54.24
CA TYR A 5 -8.86 -11.21 -53.27
C TYR A 5 -8.61 -12.03 -52.00
N LEU A 6 -7.33 -12.25 -51.68
CA LEU A 6 -6.88 -12.87 -50.44
C LEU A 6 -6.81 -11.77 -49.36
N SER A 7 -7.82 -11.70 -48.51
CA SER A 7 -7.82 -10.80 -47.35
C SER A 7 -7.05 -11.45 -46.19
N VAL A 8 -5.85 -10.95 -45.90
CA VAL A 8 -5.07 -11.31 -44.71
C VAL A 8 -5.60 -10.50 -43.52
N PHE A 9 -6.21 -11.17 -42.56
CA PHE A 9 -6.59 -10.58 -41.27
C PHE A 9 -5.39 -10.67 -40.32
N ILE A 10 -4.69 -9.56 -40.09
CA ILE A 10 -3.67 -9.45 -39.04
C ILE A 10 -4.38 -9.07 -37.75
N VAL A 11 -4.52 -10.02 -36.83
CA VAL A 11 -5.00 -9.78 -35.47
C VAL A 11 -3.82 -9.24 -34.66
N PHE A 12 -3.78 -7.92 -34.44
CA PHE A 12 -2.88 -7.32 -33.46
C PHE A 12 -3.40 -7.67 -32.07
N LEU A 13 -2.79 -8.68 -31.44
CA LEU A 13 -2.99 -8.97 -30.03
C LEU A 13 -2.19 -7.93 -29.24
N SER A 14 -2.87 -6.87 -28.79
CA SER A 14 -2.28 -5.86 -27.92
C SER A 14 -1.94 -6.51 -26.58
N ILE A 15 -0.67 -6.89 -26.38
CA ILE A 15 -0.18 -7.30 -25.07
C ILE A 15 -0.17 -6.02 -24.22
N ALA A 16 -1.06 -5.95 -23.23
CA ALA A 16 -1.00 -4.89 -22.23
C ALA A 16 0.35 -5.03 -21.50
N GLN A 17 1.28 -4.15 -21.84
CA GLN A 17 2.59 -4.10 -21.21
C GLN A 17 2.40 -3.51 -19.81
N CYS A 18 2.31 -4.39 -18.81
CA CYS A 18 2.33 -3.97 -17.41
C CYS A 18 3.76 -3.52 -17.12
N GLU A 19 4.02 -2.23 -17.26
CA GLU A 19 5.28 -1.62 -16.84
C GLU A 19 5.38 -1.77 -15.32
N SER A 20 6.35 -2.57 -14.86
CA SER A 20 6.56 -2.77 -13.44
C SER A 20 7.12 -1.47 -12.86
N LYS A 21 6.39 -0.87 -11.92
CA LYS A 21 6.83 0.35 -11.26
C LYS A 21 7.94 0.03 -10.26
N THR A 22 9.03 0.79 -10.31
CA THR A 22 10.14 0.66 -9.36
C THR A 22 9.99 1.66 -8.21
N MET A 23 10.18 1.17 -6.98
CA MET A 23 10.17 1.99 -5.77
C MET A 23 11.41 2.91 -5.69
N PRO A 24 11.22 4.21 -5.42
CA PRO A 24 12.32 5.11 -5.09
C PRO A 24 13.09 4.64 -3.86
N THR A 25 14.43 4.63 -3.94
CA THR A 25 15.31 4.15 -2.87
C THR A 25 15.13 4.88 -1.54
N LYS A 26 14.66 6.14 -1.57
CA LYS A 26 14.35 6.95 -0.39
C LYS A 26 13.32 6.31 0.56
N TYR A 27 12.47 5.41 0.06
CA TYR A 27 11.50 4.70 0.90
C TYR A 27 12.05 3.40 1.49
N LEU A 28 13.21 2.92 1.05
CA LEU A 28 13.79 1.69 1.57
C LEU A 28 14.48 1.97 2.91
N GLY A 29 14.07 1.25 3.94
CA GLY A 29 14.62 1.43 5.28
C GLY A 29 13.70 0.99 6.40
N LYS A 30 14.07 1.38 7.61
CA LYS A 30 13.35 1.10 8.86
C LYS A 30 12.99 2.43 9.52
N PHE A 31 11.70 2.68 9.66
CA PHE A 31 11.15 3.93 10.16
C PHE A 31 10.36 3.68 11.44
N LYS A 32 10.84 4.21 12.55
CA LYS A 32 10.17 4.09 13.86
C LYS A 32 9.27 5.30 14.06
N LEU A 33 8.03 5.06 14.50
CA LEU A 33 7.10 6.12 14.87
C LEU A 33 7.69 6.96 16.01
N GLU A 34 7.84 8.26 15.75
CA GLU A 34 8.39 9.23 16.71
C GLU A 34 7.33 10.23 17.17
N LYS A 35 6.53 10.75 16.23
CA LYS A 35 5.48 11.74 16.50
C LYS A 35 4.24 11.47 15.67
N SER A 36 3.10 11.99 16.12
CA SER A 36 1.84 11.99 15.40
C SER A 36 1.12 13.31 15.64
N GLU A 37 0.36 13.78 14.64
CA GLU A 37 -0.37 15.05 14.65
C GLU A 37 -1.83 14.75 14.28
N ASN A 38 -2.81 15.32 15.00
CA ASN A 38 -4.26 15.11 14.82
C ASN A 38 -4.72 13.63 14.85
N PHE A 39 -3.93 12.74 15.45
CA PHE A 39 -4.20 11.30 15.40
C PHE A 39 -5.38 10.88 16.31
N ASP A 40 -5.64 11.57 17.44
CA ASP A 40 -6.80 11.24 18.28
C ASP A 40 -8.10 11.64 17.57
N GLU A 41 -8.12 12.82 16.96
CA GLU A 41 -9.23 13.37 16.19
C GLU A 41 -9.55 12.47 14.98
N TYR A 42 -8.51 12.01 14.28
CA TYR A 42 -8.64 11.01 13.23
C TYR A 42 -9.35 9.75 13.72
N LEU A 43 -8.89 9.18 14.85
CA LEU A 43 -9.47 7.98 15.41
C LEU A 43 -10.92 8.21 15.92
N VAL A 44 -11.24 9.41 16.43
CA VAL A 44 -12.62 9.78 16.79
C VAL A 44 -13.51 9.77 15.55
N ALA A 45 -13.08 10.41 14.47
CA ALA A 45 -13.85 10.50 13.24
C ALA A 45 -14.01 9.13 12.54
N ARG A 46 -13.04 8.21 12.73
CA ARG A 46 -13.16 6.79 12.34
C ARG A 46 -14.04 5.95 13.27
N GLY A 47 -14.60 6.54 14.32
CA GLY A 47 -15.55 5.86 15.23
C GLY A 47 -14.90 5.05 16.35
N TYR A 48 -13.58 5.16 16.58
CA TYR A 48 -12.93 4.44 17.67
C TYR A 48 -13.37 4.99 19.04
N GLY A 49 -13.84 4.11 19.92
CA GLY A 49 -14.16 4.44 21.31
C GLY A 49 -12.93 4.88 22.12
N TRP A 50 -13.14 5.69 23.16
CA TRP A 50 -12.07 6.35 23.93
C TRP A 50 -10.96 5.41 24.40
N PHE A 51 -11.34 4.25 24.95
CA PHE A 51 -10.39 3.25 25.46
C PHE A 51 -9.48 2.68 24.35
N MET A 52 -10.07 2.31 23.20
CA MET A 52 -9.30 1.79 22.07
C MET A 52 -8.34 2.83 21.51
N ARG A 53 -8.73 4.11 21.46
CA ARG A 53 -7.84 5.20 21.02
C ARG A 53 -6.59 5.30 21.90
N GLN A 54 -6.72 5.16 23.22
CA GLN A 54 -5.55 5.19 24.11
C GLN A 54 -4.58 4.04 23.84
N ILE A 55 -5.10 2.83 23.61
CA ILE A 55 -4.26 1.67 23.27
C ILE A 55 -3.53 1.89 21.95
N ILE A 56 -4.24 2.35 20.91
CA ILE A 56 -3.64 2.59 19.59
C ILE A 56 -2.54 3.65 19.68
N LYS A 57 -2.75 4.74 20.42
CA LYS A 57 -1.76 5.82 20.59
C LYS A 57 -0.52 5.39 21.37
N LEU A 58 -0.64 4.42 22.26
CA LEU A 58 0.48 3.87 23.02
C LEU A 58 1.27 2.80 22.26
N ALA A 59 0.72 2.29 21.14
CA ALA A 59 1.38 1.28 20.35
C ALA A 59 2.60 1.90 19.65
N SER A 60 3.78 1.30 19.86
CA SER A 60 4.92 1.60 19.00
C SER A 60 4.71 0.91 17.66
N VAL A 61 4.99 1.63 16.57
CA VAL A 61 4.95 1.12 15.20
C VAL A 61 6.30 1.36 14.57
N THR A 62 6.87 0.34 13.93
CA THR A 62 8.06 0.45 13.11
C THR A 62 7.75 -0.10 11.73
N LYS A 63 7.75 0.77 10.73
CA LYS A 63 7.55 0.39 9.34
C LYS A 63 8.89 0.02 8.73
N VAL A 64 8.97 -1.15 8.10
CA VAL A 64 10.14 -1.59 7.34
C VAL A 64 9.72 -1.76 5.89
N ILE A 65 10.48 -1.17 4.99
CA ILE A 65 10.26 -1.31 3.55
C ILE A 65 11.59 -1.76 2.95
N SER A 66 11.59 -2.88 2.25
CA SER A 66 12.80 -3.48 1.71
C SER A 66 12.54 -4.13 0.36
N LYS A 67 13.62 -4.43 -0.37
CA LYS A 67 13.52 -5.32 -1.54
C LYS A 67 13.12 -6.71 -1.07
N ALA A 68 12.28 -7.39 -1.85
CA ALA A 68 11.80 -8.70 -1.46
C ALA A 68 12.93 -9.70 -1.28
N ALA A 69 12.87 -10.47 -0.20
CA ALA A 69 13.87 -11.50 0.11
C ALA A 69 13.95 -12.61 -0.95
N SER A 70 12.91 -12.77 -1.78
CA SER A 70 12.89 -13.72 -2.90
C SER A 70 13.90 -13.40 -4.01
N GLY A 71 14.41 -12.17 -4.06
CA GLY A 71 15.32 -11.70 -5.11
C GLY A 71 14.65 -11.40 -6.45
N LYS A 72 13.32 -11.48 -6.56
CA LYS A 72 12.58 -11.07 -7.76
C LYS A 72 12.73 -9.57 -8.00
N ALA A 73 12.94 -9.18 -9.26
CA ALA A 73 12.98 -7.77 -9.65
C ALA A 73 11.62 -7.09 -9.38
N ASP A 74 11.68 -5.81 -8.98
CA ASP A 74 10.51 -4.97 -8.70
C ASP A 74 9.50 -5.59 -7.71
N ARG A 75 10.03 -6.37 -6.76
CA ARG A 75 9.29 -6.91 -5.61
C ARG A 75 9.81 -6.33 -4.32
N TYR A 76 8.88 -6.08 -3.39
CA TYR A 76 9.14 -5.43 -2.12
C TYR A 76 8.48 -6.16 -0.97
N ASP A 77 9.13 -6.11 0.18
CA ASP A 77 8.56 -6.57 1.44
C ASP A 77 8.21 -5.35 2.29
N PHE A 78 6.98 -5.32 2.80
CA PHE A 78 6.46 -4.29 3.69
C PHE A 78 6.15 -4.93 5.04
N GLU A 79 6.70 -4.37 6.11
CA GLU A 79 6.49 -4.88 7.46
C GLU A 79 6.03 -3.75 8.37
N ASN A 80 4.98 -4.01 9.14
CA ASN A 80 4.55 -3.16 10.24
C ASN A 80 4.81 -3.91 11.53
N LEU A 81 5.90 -3.56 12.21
CA LEU A 81 6.27 -4.17 13.48
C LEU A 81 5.65 -3.35 14.60
N THR A 82 4.88 -4.00 15.47
CA THR A 82 4.22 -3.31 16.60
C THR A 82 4.48 -4.01 17.92
N THR A 83 4.04 -3.40 19.02
CA THR A 83 4.21 -4.01 20.35
C THR A 83 3.37 -5.28 20.53
N LYS A 84 2.28 -5.45 19.76
CA LYS A 84 1.31 -6.54 19.96
C LYS A 84 1.30 -7.55 18.83
N LYS A 85 1.34 -7.08 17.59
CA LYS A 85 1.21 -7.92 16.39
C LYS A 85 2.00 -7.32 15.25
N ASP A 86 2.81 -8.14 14.61
CA ASP A 86 3.54 -7.77 13.41
C ASP A 86 2.75 -8.23 12.18
N VAL A 87 2.80 -7.41 11.13
CA VAL A 87 2.22 -7.73 9.83
C VAL A 87 3.35 -7.70 8.81
N HIS A 88 3.43 -8.72 7.97
CA HIS A 88 4.47 -8.87 6.95
C HIS A 88 3.83 -9.18 5.59
N HIS A 89 3.88 -8.22 4.68
CA HIS A 89 3.49 -8.40 3.29
C HIS A 89 4.76 -8.67 2.46
N ARG A 90 4.82 -9.84 1.82
CA ARG A 90 6.02 -10.32 1.11
C ARG A 90 5.79 -10.34 -0.40
N ASP A 91 6.86 -10.13 -1.16
CA ASP A 91 6.83 -10.28 -2.63
C ASP A 91 5.82 -9.36 -3.35
N ILE A 92 5.59 -8.17 -2.78
CA ILE A 92 4.60 -7.21 -3.26
C ILE A 92 5.10 -6.51 -4.52
N GLU A 93 4.23 -6.42 -5.52
CA GLU A 93 4.46 -5.64 -6.73
C GLU A 93 3.63 -4.37 -6.70
N LEU A 94 4.25 -3.25 -7.02
CA LEU A 94 3.59 -1.95 -7.01
C LEU A 94 2.48 -1.89 -8.06
N GLY A 95 1.34 -1.31 -7.67
CA GLY A 95 0.14 -1.19 -8.50
C GLY A 95 -0.71 -2.46 -8.58
N LYS A 96 -0.31 -3.56 -7.92
CA LYS A 96 -1.11 -4.80 -7.89
C LYS A 96 -1.78 -5.01 -6.54
N GLU A 97 -3.10 -5.21 -6.58
CA GLU A 97 -3.88 -5.60 -5.41
C GLU A 97 -3.52 -7.02 -4.99
N PHE A 98 -3.40 -7.22 -3.69
CA PHE A 98 -3.32 -8.53 -3.05
C PHE A 98 -4.23 -8.54 -1.81
N GLN A 99 -4.59 -9.73 -1.34
CA GLN A 99 -5.38 -9.88 -0.12
C GLN A 99 -4.52 -10.43 1.00
N ASP A 100 -4.54 -9.78 2.16
CA ASP A 100 -3.80 -10.22 3.34
C ASP A 100 -4.44 -9.69 4.63
N GLU A 101 -3.98 -10.18 5.77
CA GLU A 101 -4.43 -9.75 7.09
C GLU A 101 -3.79 -8.39 7.48
N ALA A 102 -4.61 -7.45 7.95
CA ALA A 102 -4.15 -6.15 8.43
C ALA A 102 -3.89 -6.13 9.95
N LEU A 103 -3.48 -4.97 10.48
CA LEU A 103 -3.19 -4.76 11.91
C LEU A 103 -4.43 -4.94 12.80
N ASP A 104 -5.63 -4.71 12.28
CA ASP A 104 -6.88 -4.94 12.98
C ASP A 104 -7.31 -6.42 13.02
N SER A 105 -6.50 -7.31 12.45
CA SER A 105 -6.74 -8.76 12.34
C SER A 105 -7.93 -9.14 11.46
N THR A 106 -8.32 -8.25 10.54
CA THR A 106 -9.29 -8.56 9.49
C THR A 106 -8.59 -8.66 8.12
N GLN A 107 -9.28 -9.25 7.14
CA GLN A 107 -8.76 -9.42 5.79
C GLN A 107 -9.01 -8.16 4.96
N HIS A 108 -7.96 -7.66 4.33
CA HIS A 108 -8.01 -6.47 3.49
C HIS A 108 -7.50 -6.79 2.09
N LYS A 109 -8.08 -6.15 1.09
CA LYS A 109 -7.46 -5.95 -0.23
C LYS A 109 -6.54 -4.75 -0.14
N ILE A 110 -5.26 -4.98 -0.34
CA ILE A 110 -4.19 -3.99 -0.13
C ILE A 110 -3.52 -3.72 -1.48
N THR A 111 -3.27 -2.45 -1.77
CA THR A 111 -2.49 -2.04 -2.94
C THR A 111 -1.45 -1.01 -2.53
N PHE A 112 -0.17 -1.36 -2.71
CA PHE A 112 0.93 -0.39 -2.63
C PHE A 112 1.20 0.15 -4.03
N ASP A 113 1.39 1.46 -4.17
CA ASP A 113 1.71 2.07 -5.46
C ASP A 113 2.53 3.36 -5.32
N ILE A 114 3.15 3.79 -6.40
CA ILE A 114 3.83 5.08 -6.53
C ILE A 114 3.04 5.97 -7.48
N LYS A 115 2.65 7.16 -7.00
CA LYS A 115 2.07 8.22 -7.83
C LYS A 115 3.13 8.88 -8.71
N ASP A 116 2.69 9.63 -9.72
CA ASP A 116 3.57 10.33 -10.66
C ASP A 116 4.52 11.33 -9.98
N ASP A 117 4.11 11.91 -8.84
CA ASP A 117 4.92 12.82 -8.03
C ASP A 117 5.94 12.11 -7.12
N GLY A 118 5.97 10.76 -7.17
CA GLY A 118 6.84 9.93 -6.34
C GLY A 118 6.36 9.73 -4.91
N THR A 119 5.11 10.09 -4.58
CA THR A 119 4.45 9.74 -3.31
C THR A 119 4.09 8.26 -3.29
N LEU A 120 4.48 7.56 -2.22
CA LEU A 120 4.08 6.16 -2.00
C LEU A 120 2.67 6.13 -1.40
N THR A 121 1.81 5.27 -1.93
CA THR A 121 0.45 5.06 -1.42
C THR A 121 0.27 3.64 -0.93
N GLU A 122 -0.52 3.47 0.12
CA GLU A 122 -1.00 2.19 0.64
C GLU A 122 -2.52 2.30 0.78
N ARG A 123 -3.23 1.55 -0.05
CA ARG A 123 -4.69 1.55 -0.10
C ARG A 123 -5.22 0.25 0.47
N HIS A 124 -6.18 0.35 1.37
CA HIS A 124 -6.87 -0.75 2.03
C HIS A 124 -8.35 -0.71 1.69
N VAL A 125 -8.92 -1.87 1.37
CA VAL A 125 -10.37 -2.09 1.28
C VAL A 125 -10.68 -3.32 2.13
N LYS A 126 -11.53 -3.17 3.15
CA LYS A 126 -11.91 -4.32 4.00
C LYS A 126 -12.70 -5.33 3.18
N VAL A 127 -12.38 -6.62 3.36
CA VAL A 127 -13.09 -7.70 2.66
C VAL A 127 -14.52 -7.83 3.20
N GLU A 128 -14.70 -7.67 4.52
CA GLU A 128 -16.02 -7.78 5.17
C GLU A 128 -16.90 -6.54 4.96
N ASP A 129 -16.28 -5.37 4.79
CA ASP A 129 -16.96 -4.11 4.48
C ASP A 129 -16.23 -3.39 3.33
N PRO A 130 -16.56 -3.72 2.07
CA PRO A 130 -15.91 -3.10 0.92
C PRO A 130 -16.16 -1.59 0.77
N SER A 131 -17.06 -1.00 1.57
CA SER A 131 -17.27 0.44 1.62
C SER A 131 -16.25 1.14 2.52
N ASP A 132 -15.63 0.40 3.45
CA ASP A 132 -14.55 0.91 4.30
C ASP A 132 -13.22 0.89 3.54
N ILE A 133 -12.91 2.06 2.99
CA ILE A 133 -11.77 2.31 2.14
C ILE A 133 -10.84 3.29 2.85
N GLU A 134 -9.58 2.91 3.01
CA GLU A 134 -8.56 3.74 3.62
C GLU A 134 -7.39 3.90 2.66
N THR A 135 -6.83 5.10 2.55
CA THR A 135 -5.66 5.35 1.71
C THR A 135 -4.67 6.20 2.47
N TYR A 136 -3.47 5.67 2.61
CA TYR A 136 -2.35 6.32 3.25
C TYR A 136 -1.37 6.82 2.21
N GLU A 137 -0.84 8.02 2.42
CA GLU A 137 0.23 8.60 1.62
C GLU A 137 1.50 8.70 2.46
N TYR A 138 2.63 8.34 1.84
CA TYR A 138 3.95 8.39 2.45
C TYR A 138 4.85 9.33 1.66
N ARG A 139 5.51 10.24 2.37
CA ARG A 139 6.52 11.16 1.83
C ARG A 139 7.77 11.14 2.70
N ILE A 140 8.92 11.39 2.09
CA ILE A 140 10.17 11.60 2.80
C ILE A 140 10.36 13.10 2.98
N GLU A 141 10.43 13.55 4.23
CA GLU A 141 10.67 14.95 4.62
C GLU A 141 11.90 15.00 5.54
N GLY A 142 13.05 15.36 4.98
CA GLY A 142 14.33 15.23 5.68
C GLY A 142 14.62 13.77 6.00
N ASP A 143 14.83 13.48 7.29
CA ASP A 143 15.10 12.12 7.79
C ASP A 143 13.81 11.35 8.18
N TYR A 144 12.64 11.96 7.98
CA TYR A 144 11.37 11.40 8.40
C TYR A 144 10.59 10.78 7.24
N LEU A 145 10.03 9.59 7.47
CA LEU A 145 8.91 9.07 6.69
C LEU A 145 7.61 9.60 7.30
N VAL A 146 6.96 10.53 6.59
CA VAL A 146 5.69 11.12 6.99
C VAL A 146 4.55 10.34 6.36
N MET A 147 3.68 9.77 7.19
CA MET A 147 2.44 9.09 6.79
C MET A 147 1.26 10.02 7.01
N VAL A 148 0.46 10.24 5.97
CA VAL A 148 -0.76 11.06 6.03
C VAL A 148 -1.95 10.18 5.63
N SER A 149 -3.01 10.24 6.44
CA SER A 149 -4.32 9.65 6.12
C SER A 149 -5.34 10.77 5.97
N PHE A 150 -6.28 10.59 5.06
CA PHE A 150 -7.40 11.51 4.87
C PHE A 150 -8.69 10.76 5.14
N ILE A 151 -9.63 11.40 5.84
CA ILE A 151 -11.00 10.94 5.93
C ILE A 151 -11.71 11.52 4.71
N SER A 152 -12.14 10.66 3.79
CA SER A 152 -13.05 11.09 2.73
C SER A 152 -14.40 11.44 3.37
N GLU A 153 -14.84 12.68 3.20
CA GLU A 153 -16.20 13.14 3.56
C GLU A 153 -17.29 12.40 2.79
#